data_AF-A0A535DV97-F1
#
_entry.id   AF-A0A535DV97-F1
#
_cell.length_a   1.000
_cell.length_b   1.000
_cell.length_c   1.000
_cell.angle_alpha   90.00
_cell.angle_beta   90.00
_cell.angle_gamma   90.00
#
_symmetry.space_group_name_H-M   'P 1'
#
loop_
_entity.id
_entity.type
_entity.pdbx_description
1 polymer ?
#
loop_
_entity_poly.entity_id
_entity_poly.type
_entity_poly.pdbx_seq_one_letter_code
_entity_poly.pdbx_strand_id
1 'polypeptide(L)'
;MTTHGWREGLRRAAISAAVFAAANLPFVLAHPRDWLEGVTTPLSDPMFPRGAGLIFLGTNGGLPLLPSSAYLALEGLCALACVIVAWRARRTSPELGVVLALVPLFFAWRSLFSYFFLIPLFAAVAVARMPLGDLTPERAQAAGALTLFALPVRRLALVARRGRAA
;
A
#
# COMPACT_ATOMS: atom_id res chain seq x y z
N MET A 1 -8.38 -17.81 12.08
CA MET A 1 -7.38 -18.49 11.23
C MET A 1 -8.00 -18.77 9.87
N THR A 2 -7.67 -18.00 8.84
CA THR A 2 -8.20 -18.22 7.49
C THR A 2 -7.44 -19.34 6.80
N THR A 3 -8.04 -20.53 6.74
CA THR A 3 -7.58 -21.75 6.05
C THR A 3 -7.65 -21.64 4.52
N HIS A 4 -7.15 -20.55 3.94
CA HIS A 4 -7.20 -20.35 2.50
C HIS A 4 -5.88 -20.81 1.86
N GLY A 5 -5.86 -22.06 1.39
CA GLY A 5 -4.75 -22.65 0.64
C GLY A 5 -4.68 -22.15 -0.81
N TRP A 6 -3.74 -22.69 -1.60
CA TRP A 6 -3.54 -22.32 -3.01
C TRP A 6 -4.82 -22.44 -3.86
N ARG A 7 -5.69 -23.41 -3.53
CA ARG A 7 -6.99 -23.62 -4.19
C ARG A 7 -7.92 -22.42 -4.05
N GLU A 8 -7.96 -21.82 -2.85
CA GLU A 8 -8.75 -20.61 -2.65
C GLU A 8 -8.15 -19.43 -3.39
N GLY A 9 -6.82 -19.30 -3.38
CA GLY A 9 -6.12 -18.27 -4.14
C GLY A 9 -6.46 -18.35 -5.63
N LEU A 10 -6.43 -19.55 -6.21
CA LEU A 10 -6.85 -19.80 -7.59
C LEU A 10 -8.33 -19.52 -7.82
N ARG A 11 -9.21 -19.91 -6.90
CA ARG A 11 -10.64 -19.61 -7.00
C ARG A 11 -10.88 -18.09 -7.05
N ARG A 12 -10.25 -17.32 -6.15
CA ARG A 12 -10.36 -15.86 -6.12
C ARG A 12 -9.75 -15.21 -7.35
N ALA A 13 -8.60 -15.70 -7.80
CA ALA A 13 -7.97 -15.23 -9.03
C ALA A 13 -8.87 -15.48 -10.26
N ALA A 14 -9.50 -16.66 -10.34
CA ALA A 14 -10.45 -16.99 -11.41
C ALA A 14 -11.69 -16.09 -11.37
N ILE A 15 -12.23 -15.80 -10.17
CA ILE A 15 -13.35 -14.86 -10.02
C ILE A 15 -12.93 -13.46 -10.49
N SER A 16 -11.79 -12.95 -10.05
CA SER A 16 -11.27 -11.64 -10.48
C SER A 16 -11.05 -11.60 -12.00
N ALA A 17 -10.47 -12.65 -12.58
CA ALA A 17 -10.25 -12.77 -14.01
C ALA A 17 -11.57 -12.82 -14.79
N ALA A 18 -12.59 -13.52 -14.29
CA ALA A 18 -13.91 -13.58 -14.89
C ALA A 18 -14.62 -12.22 -14.86
N VAL A 19 -14.54 -11.50 -13.75
CA VAL A 19 -15.09 -10.13 -13.65
C VAL A 19 -14.38 -9.18 -14.61
N PHE A 20 -13.04 -9.23 -14.65
CA PHE A 20 -12.24 -8.45 -15.59
C PHE A 20 -12.62 -8.77 -17.03
N ALA A 21 -12.71 -10.05 -17.38
CA ALA A 21 -13.09 -10.51 -18.71
C ALA A 21 -14.50 -10.03 -19.05
N ALA A 22 -15.49 -10.24 -18.19
CA ALA A 22 -16.87 -9.80 -18.45
C ALA A 22 -16.97 -8.29 -18.70
N ALA A 23 -16.22 -7.48 -17.94
CA ALA A 23 -16.17 -6.03 -18.13
C ALA A 23 -15.45 -5.60 -19.42
N ASN A 24 -14.45 -6.37 -19.86
CA ASN A 24 -13.61 -6.02 -21.03
C ASN A 24 -14.03 -6.69 -22.34
N LEU A 25 -14.75 -7.81 -22.27
CA LEU A 25 -15.07 -8.67 -23.40
C LEU A 25 -15.80 -7.92 -24.53
N PRO A 26 -16.76 -7.01 -24.26
CA PRO A 26 -17.38 -6.23 -25.35
C PRO A 26 -16.37 -5.43 -26.16
N PHE A 27 -15.37 -4.83 -25.51
CA PHE A 27 -14.33 -4.05 -26.18
C PHE A 27 -13.34 -4.93 -26.93
N VAL A 28 -12.93 -6.05 -26.34
CA VAL A 28 -12.03 -7.02 -26.96
C VAL A 28 -12.65 -7.61 -28.23
N LEU A 29 -13.94 -7.93 -28.21
CA LEU A 29 -14.64 -8.50 -29.36
C LEU A 29 -14.92 -7.46 -30.45
N ALA A 30 -15.26 -6.22 -30.08
CA ALA A 30 -15.54 -5.17 -31.04
C ALA A 30 -14.27 -4.62 -31.71
N HIS A 31 -13.23 -4.33 -30.91
CA HIS A 31 -12.00 -3.66 -31.36
C HIS A 31 -10.78 -4.17 -30.58
N PRO A 32 -10.26 -5.38 -30.90
CA PRO A 32 -9.20 -6.02 -30.11
C PRO A 32 -7.89 -5.22 -30.11
N ARG A 33 -7.56 -4.60 -31.26
CA ARG A 33 -6.35 -3.79 -31.40
C ARG A 33 -6.44 -2.51 -30.58
N ASP A 34 -7.53 -1.77 -30.71
CA ASP A 34 -7.74 -0.50 -29.99
C ASP A 34 -7.83 -0.73 -28.48
N TRP A 35 -8.43 -1.85 -28.06
CA TRP A 35 -8.42 -2.27 -26.65
C TRP A 35 -6.99 -2.52 -26.16
N LEU A 36 -6.19 -3.27 -26.92
CA LEU A 36 -4.81 -3.57 -26.54
C LEU A 36 -3.97 -2.29 -26.48
N GLU A 37 -4.03 -1.48 -27.53
CA GLU A 37 -3.34 -0.18 -27.60
C GLU A 37 -3.76 0.72 -26.43
N GLY A 38 -5.05 0.79 -26.10
CA GLY A 38 -5.55 1.56 -24.96
C GLY A 38 -5.03 1.07 -23.61
N VAL A 39 -4.96 -0.24 -23.39
CA VAL A 39 -4.42 -0.84 -22.14
C VAL A 39 -2.90 -0.62 -22.04
N THR A 40 -2.18 -0.70 -23.16
CA THR A 40 -0.72 -0.56 -23.20
C THR A 40 -0.23 0.87 -23.42
N THR A 41 -1.12 1.83 -23.68
CA THR A 41 -0.77 3.24 -23.94
C THR A 41 0.19 3.81 -22.88
N PRO A 42 0.02 3.55 -21.57
CA PRO A 42 0.96 4.06 -20.56
C PRO A 42 2.39 3.53 -20.68
N LEU A 43 2.60 2.42 -21.41
CA LEU A 43 3.90 1.81 -21.65
C LEU A 43 4.52 2.24 -22.99
N SER A 44 3.70 2.45 -24.03
CA SER A 44 4.14 2.77 -25.39
C SER A 44 4.31 4.26 -25.64
N ASP A 45 3.42 5.08 -25.09
CA ASP A 45 3.38 6.49 -25.41
C ASP A 45 4.32 7.27 -24.49
N PRO A 46 4.99 8.33 -25.02
CA PRO A 46 5.85 9.20 -24.24
C PRO A 46 5.01 10.08 -23.31
N MET A 47 4.44 9.48 -22.27
CA MET A 47 3.71 10.17 -21.24
C MET A 47 4.68 10.91 -20.30
N PHE A 48 4.27 12.09 -19.84
CA PHE A 48 5.07 12.82 -18.85
C PHE A 48 5.26 12.00 -17.55
N PRO A 49 6.47 11.98 -16.99
CA PRO A 49 6.75 11.35 -15.70
C PRO A 49 5.95 12.07 -14.61
N ARG A 50 5.00 11.36 -13.98
CA ARG A 50 4.11 11.93 -12.95
C ARG A 50 3.79 10.94 -11.82
N GLY A 51 4.75 10.12 -11.44
CA GLY A 51 4.61 9.26 -10.26
C GLY A 51 4.82 10.02 -8.95
N ALA A 52 4.11 9.61 -7.90
CA ALA A 52 4.17 10.19 -6.57
C ALA A 52 5.39 9.73 -5.74
N GLY A 53 6.04 8.65 -6.15
CA GLY A 53 7.14 8.02 -5.40
C GLY A 53 8.53 8.41 -5.89
N LEU A 54 9.38 7.43 -6.20
CA LEU A 54 10.80 7.65 -6.50
C LEU A 54 11.03 8.63 -7.67
N ILE A 55 10.17 8.56 -8.68
CA ILE A 55 10.24 9.46 -9.84
C ILE A 55 10.02 10.93 -9.48
N PHE A 56 9.30 11.22 -8.38
CA PHE A 56 9.10 12.58 -7.88
C PHE A 56 10.42 13.25 -7.51
N LEU A 57 11.40 12.50 -7.01
CA LEU A 57 12.75 13.02 -6.74
C LEU A 57 13.46 13.42 -8.05
N GLY A 58 13.25 12.65 -9.11
CA GLY A 58 13.78 12.94 -10.44
C GLY A 58 13.16 14.18 -11.06
N THR A 59 11.84 14.32 -10.97
CA THR A 59 11.10 15.45 -11.57
C THR A 59 11.28 16.77 -10.83
N ASN A 60 11.68 16.74 -9.55
CA ASN A 60 11.90 17.93 -8.72
C ASN A 60 13.39 18.28 -8.52
N GLY A 61 14.30 17.67 -9.28
CA GLY A 61 15.73 18.00 -9.26
C GLY A 61 16.54 17.41 -8.10
N GLY A 62 15.98 16.47 -7.34
CA GLY A 62 16.69 15.78 -6.25
C GLY A 62 17.58 14.61 -6.73
N LEU A 63 17.24 14.00 -7.87
CA LEU A 63 18.01 12.92 -8.51
C LEU A 63 17.94 13.05 -10.04
N PRO A 64 18.85 12.43 -10.81
CA PRO A 64 18.67 12.27 -12.25
C PRO A 64 17.42 11.45 -12.57
N LEU A 65 16.65 11.88 -13.56
CA LEU A 65 15.48 11.15 -14.04
C LEU A 65 15.93 9.92 -14.86
N LEU A 66 15.52 8.72 -14.42
CA LEU A 66 15.80 7.47 -15.14
C LEU A 66 14.85 7.29 -16.34
N PRO A 67 15.19 6.44 -17.33
CA PRO A 67 14.27 6.11 -18.41
C PRO A 67 13.04 5.35 -17.91
N SER A 68 11.92 5.44 -18.64
CA SER A 68 10.64 4.79 -18.27
C SER A 68 10.76 3.28 -18.08
N SER A 69 11.59 2.62 -18.89
CA SER A 69 11.88 1.19 -18.76
C SER A 69 12.55 0.81 -17.43
N ALA A 70 13.38 1.69 -16.86
CA ALA A 70 14.00 1.45 -15.57
C ALA A 70 12.97 1.53 -14.44
N TYR A 71 12.06 2.49 -14.49
CA TYR A 71 10.94 2.58 -13.54
C TYR A 71 10.01 1.38 -13.65
N LEU A 72 9.68 0.94 -14.86
CA LEU A 72 8.90 -0.29 -15.10
C LEU A 72 9.59 -1.53 -14.52
N ALA A 73 10.91 -1.66 -14.70
CA ALA A 73 11.67 -2.76 -14.12
C ALA A 73 11.66 -2.72 -12.59
N LEU A 74 11.85 -1.55 -11.98
CA LEU A 74 11.79 -1.36 -10.53
C LEU A 74 10.39 -1.67 -9.97
N GLU A 75 9.34 -1.21 -10.65
CA GLU A 75 7.96 -1.52 -10.32
C GLU A 75 7.70 -3.03 -10.36
N GLY A 76 8.11 -3.71 -11.44
CA GLY A 76 7.95 -5.16 -11.60
C GLY A 76 8.72 -5.97 -10.55
N LEU A 77 9.97 -5.59 -10.25
CA LEU A 77 10.77 -6.22 -9.21
C LEU A 77 10.15 -6.00 -7.82
N CYS A 78 9.67 -4.80 -7.54
CA CYS A 78 8.98 -4.47 -6.30
C CYS A 78 7.67 -5.28 -6.17
N ALA A 79 6.88 -5.37 -7.23
CA ALA A 79 5.65 -6.16 -7.26
C ALA A 79 5.93 -7.64 -6.99
N LEU A 80 6.97 -8.21 -7.62
CA LEU A 80 7.37 -9.59 -7.36
C LEU A 80 7.78 -9.80 -5.90
N ALA A 81 8.60 -8.91 -5.35
CA ALA A 81 8.99 -8.96 -3.94
C ALA A 81 7.77 -8.88 -3.02
N CYS A 82 6.84 -7.97 -3.29
CA CYS A 82 5.58 -7.82 -2.56
C CYS A 82 4.73 -9.10 -2.61
N VAL A 83 4.59 -9.74 -3.78
CA VAL A 83 3.87 -11.02 -3.89
C VAL A 83 4.55 -12.12 -3.07
N ILE A 84 5.88 -12.21 -3.09
CA ILE A 84 6.64 -13.18 -2.29
C ILE A 84 6.43 -12.95 -0.79
N VAL A 85 6.49 -11.69 -0.35
CA VAL A 85 6.27 -11.32 1.06
C VAL A 85 4.82 -11.60 1.47
N ALA A 86 3.83 -11.20 0.66
CA ALA A 86 2.41 -11.49 0.90
C ALA A 86 2.17 -13.00 1.01
N TRP A 87 2.78 -13.80 0.13
CA TRP A 87 2.68 -15.24 0.18
C TRP A 87 3.26 -15.82 1.47
N ARG A 88 4.44 -15.36 1.90
CA ARG A 88 5.08 -15.81 3.15
C ARG A 88 4.26 -15.40 4.39
N ALA A 89 3.73 -14.18 4.40
CA ALA A 89 2.96 -13.61 5.51
C ALA A 89 1.48 -14.02 5.53
N ARG A 90 0.98 -14.75 4.52
CA ARG A 90 -0.44 -15.08 4.35
C ARG A 90 -1.11 -15.75 5.56
N ARG A 91 -0.33 -16.47 6.37
CA ARG A 91 -0.84 -17.18 7.57
C ARG A 91 -0.87 -16.31 8.82
N THR A 92 -0.04 -15.27 8.87
CA THR A 92 0.13 -14.40 10.04
C THR A 92 -0.57 -13.06 9.87
N SER A 93 -0.65 -12.53 8.65
CA SER A 93 -1.14 -11.17 8.36
C SER A 93 -1.73 -11.08 6.95
N PRO A 94 -2.91 -11.67 6.69
CA PRO A 94 -3.53 -11.66 5.37
C PRO A 94 -3.90 -10.26 4.86
N GLU A 95 -4.14 -9.30 5.76
CA GLU A 95 -4.49 -7.91 5.44
C GLU A 95 -3.32 -7.15 4.79
N LEU A 96 -2.10 -7.61 5.03
CA LEU A 96 -0.86 -7.02 4.53
C LEU A 96 -0.80 -7.04 2.99
N GLY A 97 -1.56 -7.93 2.34
CA GLY A 97 -1.66 -7.99 0.88
C GLY A 97 -2.20 -6.70 0.25
N VAL A 98 -3.13 -5.98 0.90
CA VAL A 98 -3.68 -4.73 0.37
C VAL A 98 -2.64 -3.62 0.41
N VAL A 99 -1.89 -3.53 1.51
CA VAL A 99 -0.80 -2.54 1.66
C VAL A 99 0.30 -2.83 0.64
N LEU A 100 0.71 -4.09 0.53
CA LEU A 100 1.74 -4.53 -0.42
C LEU A 100 1.34 -4.32 -1.89
N ALA A 101 0.05 -4.30 -2.22
CA ALA A 101 -0.41 -4.01 -3.58
C ALA A 101 -0.15 -2.55 -3.99
N LEU A 102 0.02 -1.62 -3.04
CA LEU A 102 0.24 -0.20 -3.31
C LEU A 102 1.73 0.16 -3.38
N VAL A 103 2.61 -0.65 -2.78
CA VAL A 103 4.05 -0.37 -2.73
C VAL A 103 4.68 -0.28 -4.14
N PRO A 104 4.37 -1.15 -5.11
CA PRO A 104 4.95 -1.05 -6.46
C PRO A 104 4.64 0.28 -7.15
N LEU A 105 3.48 0.89 -6.85
CA LEU A 105 3.07 2.17 -7.42
C LEU A 105 4.02 3.32 -7.05
N PHE A 106 4.83 3.19 -5.99
CA PHE A 106 5.89 4.17 -5.69
C PHE A 106 7.00 4.20 -6.76
N PHE A 107 7.14 3.15 -7.56
CA PHE A 107 8.16 3.06 -8.61
C PHE A 107 7.59 3.32 -10.01
N ALA A 108 6.26 3.34 -10.16
CA ALA A 108 5.61 3.49 -11.45
C ALA A 108 5.92 4.83 -12.13
N TRP A 109 6.08 4.80 -13.46
CA TRP A 109 6.27 5.99 -14.30
C TRP A 109 5.14 7.02 -14.13
N ARG A 110 3.93 6.52 -13.90
CA ARG A 110 2.71 7.31 -13.76
C ARG A 110 1.79 6.79 -12.66
N SER A 111 2.15 7.08 -11.41
CA SER A 111 1.30 6.89 -10.23
C SER A 111 0.84 8.21 -9.65
N LEU A 112 -0.42 8.58 -9.90
CA LEU A 112 -0.97 9.84 -9.38
C LEU A 112 -1.09 9.77 -7.85
N PHE A 113 -0.82 10.89 -7.16
CA PHE A 113 -0.98 11.00 -5.70
C PHE A 113 -2.37 10.55 -5.20
N SER A 114 -3.41 10.73 -6.02
CA SER A 114 -4.77 10.31 -5.70
C SER A 114 -4.91 8.80 -5.46
N TYR A 115 -4.04 7.96 -6.02
CA TYR A 115 -4.09 6.51 -5.83
C TYR A 115 -3.75 6.11 -4.39
N PHE A 116 -3.06 6.98 -3.67
CA PHE A 116 -2.60 6.75 -2.31
C PHE A 116 -3.58 7.28 -1.25
N PHE A 117 -4.65 7.98 -1.65
CA PHE A 117 -5.62 8.58 -0.71
C PHE A 117 -6.41 7.55 0.10
N LEU A 118 -6.48 6.30 -0.36
CA LEU A 118 -7.15 5.21 0.37
C LEU A 118 -6.23 4.51 1.38
N ILE A 119 -4.92 4.80 1.40
CA ILE A 119 -3.99 4.20 2.37
C ILE A 119 -4.42 4.46 3.82
N PRO A 120 -4.78 5.70 4.22
CA PRO A 120 -5.26 5.96 5.58
C PRO A 120 -6.51 5.16 5.94
N LEU A 121 -7.41 4.92 4.98
CA LEU A 121 -8.61 4.12 5.21
C LEU A 121 -8.24 2.65 5.48
N PHE A 122 -7.34 2.07 4.68
CA PHE A 122 -6.87 0.70 4.92
C PHE A 122 -6.10 0.58 6.23
N ALA A 123 -5.29 1.58 6.59
CA ALA A 123 -4.61 1.64 7.87
C ALA A 123 -5.61 1.74 9.04
N ALA A 124 -6.65 2.57 8.93
CA ALA A 124 -7.70 2.70 9.94
C ALA A 124 -8.47 1.40 10.13
N VAL A 125 -8.85 0.72 9.03
CA VAL A 125 -9.50 -0.60 9.10
C VAL A 125 -8.58 -1.64 9.72
N ALA A 126 -7.29 -1.64 9.38
CA ALA A 126 -6.31 -2.56 9.98
C ALA A 126 -6.19 -2.33 11.49
N VAL A 127 -6.08 -1.08 11.94
CA VAL A 127 -6.04 -0.72 13.37
C VAL A 127 -7.34 -1.12 14.08
N ALA A 128 -8.51 -0.84 13.49
CA ALA A 128 -9.81 -1.18 14.06
C ALA A 128 -10.03 -2.69 14.21
N ARG A 129 -9.36 -3.50 13.38
CA ARG A 129 -9.43 -4.97 13.38
C ARG A 129 -8.29 -5.62 14.15
N MET A 130 -7.30 -4.85 14.57
CA MET A 130 -6.16 -5.37 15.31
C MET A 130 -6.68 -5.85 16.67
N PRO A 131 -6.45 -7.12 17.05
CA PRO A 131 -6.78 -7.58 18.39
C PRO A 131 -5.85 -6.83 19.34
N LEU A 132 -6.38 -5.74 19.89
CA LEU A 132 -5.86 -5.12 21.08
C LEU A 132 -6.02 -6.20 22.14
N GLY A 133 -4.93 -6.89 22.47
CA GLY A 133 -4.89 -7.70 23.70
C GLY A 133 -5.19 -6.81 24.90
N ASP A 134 -4.89 -7.26 26.12
CA ASP A 134 -4.99 -6.34 27.25
C ASP A 134 -4.13 -5.10 26.98
N LEU A 135 -4.80 -3.98 26.71
CA LEU A 135 -4.22 -2.66 26.57
C LEU A 135 -3.86 -2.20 27.97
N THR A 136 -2.78 -2.78 28.49
CA THR A 136 -2.20 -2.27 29.71
C THR A 136 -1.73 -0.84 29.43
N PRO A 137 -1.96 0.11 30.36
CA PRO A 137 -1.54 1.50 30.19
C PRO A 137 -0.05 1.62 29.81
N GLU A 138 0.79 0.70 30.28
CA GLU A 138 2.22 0.63 30.00
C GLU A 138 2.50 0.30 28.52
N ARG A 139 1.74 -0.63 27.93
CA ARG A 139 1.88 -1.00 26.51
C ARG A 139 1.32 0.08 25.60
N ALA A 140 0.20 0.70 25.97
CA ALA A 140 -0.36 1.83 25.24
C ALA A 140 0.60 3.03 25.24
N GLN A 141 1.29 3.27 26.36
CA GLN A 141 2.34 4.29 26.45
C GLN A 141 3.58 3.94 25.61
N ALA A 142 4.06 2.70 25.68
CA ALA A 142 5.24 2.24 24.92
C ALA A 142 5.02 2.26 23.40
N ALA A 143 3.79 1.99 22.95
CA ALA A 143 3.41 2.06 21.54
C ALA A 143 3.14 3.49 21.05
N GLY A 144 3.26 4.51 21.92
CA GLY A 144 2.94 5.90 21.56
C GLY A 144 1.44 6.16 21.33
N ALA A 145 0.57 5.24 21.76
CA ALA A 145 -0.88 5.32 21.56
C ALA A 145 -1.57 6.25 22.60
N LEU A 146 -0.88 6.63 23.66
CA LEU A 146 -1.33 7.69 24.58
C LEU A 146 -0.79 9.03 24.08
N THR A 147 -1.69 9.84 23.52
CA THR A 147 -1.42 11.26 23.30
C THR A 147 -1.07 11.94 24.64
N LEU A 148 -0.31 13.04 24.60
CA LEU A 148 0.02 13.85 25.79
C LEU A 148 -1.21 14.18 26.65
N PHE A 149 -2.38 14.28 26.04
CA PHE A 149 -3.66 14.58 26.69
C PHE A 149 -4.37 13.36 27.32
N ALA A 150 -3.93 12.14 27.01
CA ALA A 150 -4.50 10.89 27.50
C ALA A 150 -3.65 10.21 28.59
N LEU A 151 -2.54 10.82 29.01
CA LEU A 151 -1.70 10.28 30.08
C LEU A 151 -2.44 10.37 31.43
N PRO A 152 -2.46 9.28 32.24
CA PRO A 152 -3.05 9.32 33.57
C PRO A 152 -2.36 10.39 34.43
N VAL A 153 -3.16 11.30 34.98
CA VAL A 153 -2.79 12.54 35.69
C VAL A 153 -1.71 12.35 36.77
N ARG A 154 -1.55 11.12 37.30
CA ARG A 154 -0.57 10.81 38.35
C ARG A 154 0.90 11.11 37.98
N ARG A 155 1.31 11.08 36.70
CA ARG A 155 2.71 11.44 36.32
C ARG A 155 2.93 12.93 36.10
N LEU A 156 1.91 13.72 35.76
CA LEU A 156 2.04 15.18 35.63
C LEU A 156 2.39 15.84 36.96
N ALA A 157 1.84 15.34 38.07
CA ALA A 157 2.17 15.82 39.41
C ALA A 157 3.65 15.59 39.81
N LEU A 158 4.30 14.55 39.28
CA LEU A 158 5.68 14.18 39.61
C LEU A 158 6.71 15.01 38.84
N VAL A 159 6.39 15.40 37.60
CA VAL A 159 7.20 16.34 36.81
C VAL A 159 7.04 17.78 37.32
N ALA A 160 5.80 18.19 37.66
CA ALA A 160 5.54 19.51 38.23
C ALA A 160 6.21 19.73 39.60
N ARG A 161 6.39 18.68 40.41
CA ARG A 161 7.12 18.76 41.69
C ARG A 161 8.64 18.88 41.51
N ARG A 162 9.23 18.30 40.46
CA ARG A 162 10.66 18.44 40.17
C ARG A 162 11.05 19.82 39.64
N GLY A 163 10.15 20.51 38.94
CA GLY A 163 10.38 21.88 38.47
C GLY A 163 10.17 22.98 39.52
N ARG A 164 9.68 22.65 40.72
CA ARG A 164 9.51 23.60 41.84
C ARG A 164 10.57 23.43 42.94
N ALA A 165 11.49 22.49 42.78
CA ALA A 165 12.58 22.20 43.72
C ALA A 165 13.97 22.50 43.12
N ALA A 166 14.01 23.30 42.04
CA ALA A 166 15.20 23.87 41.43
C ALA A 166 15.08 25.39 41.45
#